data_AF-A0A0C3DF64-F1
#
_entry.id   AF-A0A0C3DF64-F1
#
_cell.length_a   1.000
_cell.length_b   1.000
_cell.length_c   1.000
_cell.angle_alpha   90.00
_cell.angle_beta   90.00
_cell.angle_gamma   90.00
#
_symmetry.space_group_name_H-M   'P 1'
#
loop_
_entity.id
_entity.type
_entity.pdbx_description
1 polymer ?
#
loop_
_entity_poly.entity_id
_entity_poly.type
_entity_poly.pdbx_seq_one_letter_code
_entity_poly.pdbx_strand_id
1 'polypeptide(L)'
;ELPKTIIFTNSIQKTLEILRFLRDNLPESCQPYLDIFHALRSTNSKTDALEKFQQSRTKVLVATEAAGMGADILDIEHVIQFGVPSSLEVWTQRAGRAGRMPHVQAHAVLLAER
;
A
#
# COMPACT_ATOMS: atom_id res chain seq x y z
N GLU A 1 12.06 -3.48 -12.89
CA GLU A 1 12.19 -3.03 -11.48
C GLU A 1 10.89 -3.33 -10.74
N LEU A 2 10.89 -3.34 -9.41
CA LEU A 2 9.68 -3.55 -8.61
C LEU A 2 8.87 -2.23 -8.58
N PRO A 3 7.65 -2.18 -9.16
CA PRO A 3 6.86 -0.96 -9.21
C PRO A 3 6.41 -0.53 -7.81
N LYS A 4 6.39 0.78 -7.55
CA LYS A 4 5.93 1.32 -6.27
C LYS A 4 4.44 1.01 -6.09
N THR A 5 4.15 0.14 -5.12
CA THR A 5 2.85 -0.49 -4.93
C THR A 5 2.29 -0.21 -3.55
N ILE A 6 1.01 0.14 -3.48
CA ILE A 6 0.25 0.17 -2.23
C ILE A 6 -0.81 -0.94 -2.24
N ILE A 7 -0.88 -1.69 -1.14
CA ILE A 7 -1.88 -2.75 -0.93
C ILE A 7 -2.82 -2.29 0.17
N PHE A 8 -4.03 -1.90 -0.19
CA PHE A 8 -5.09 -1.58 0.76
C PHE A 8 -5.81 -2.82 1.25
N THR A 9 -6.14 -2.83 2.53
CA THR A 9 -6.96 -3.86 3.18
C THR A 9 -8.11 -3.20 3.93
N ASN A 10 -9.08 -4.03 4.35
CA ASN A 10 -10.22 -3.56 5.13
C ASN A 10 -9.99 -3.63 6.65
N SER A 11 -8.93 -4.28 7.13
CA SER A 11 -8.67 -4.43 8.56
C SER A 11 -7.19 -4.56 8.86
N ILE A 12 -6.81 -4.15 10.07
CA ILE A 12 -5.41 -4.23 10.53
C ILE A 12 -4.96 -5.69 10.56
N GLN A 13 -5.84 -6.60 10.97
CA GLN A 13 -5.57 -8.02 10.94
C GLN A 13 -5.18 -8.48 9.54
N LYS A 14 -5.96 -8.11 8.51
CA LYS A 14 -5.66 -8.47 7.12
C LYS A 14 -4.35 -7.86 6.63
N THR A 15 -4.02 -6.63 7.03
CA THR A 15 -2.70 -6.03 6.75
C THR A 15 -1.55 -6.89 7.29
N LEU A 16 -1.67 -7.40 8.52
CA LEU A 16 -0.64 -8.25 9.11
C LEU A 16 -0.57 -9.63 8.45
N GLU A 17 -1.72 -10.20 8.08
CA GLU A 17 -1.80 -11.47 7.33
C GLU A 17 -1.11 -11.35 5.97
N ILE A 18 -1.41 -10.30 5.20
CA ILE A 18 -0.78 -10.05 3.90
C ILE A 18 0.73 -9.82 4.06
N LEU A 19 1.15 -9.01 5.04
CA LEU A 19 2.58 -8.80 5.27
C LEU A 19 3.29 -10.12 5.58
N ARG A 20 2.73 -10.95 6.47
CA ARG A 20 3.29 -12.28 6.78
C ARG A 20 3.35 -13.15 5.54
N PHE A 21 2.26 -13.23 4.78
CA PHE A 21 2.22 -13.98 3.52
C PHE A 21 3.32 -13.54 2.56
N LEU A 22 3.52 -12.23 2.35
CA LEU A 22 4.59 -11.72 1.51
C LEU A 22 5.97 -12.10 2.06
N ARG A 23 6.18 -11.99 3.37
CA ARG A 23 7.45 -12.35 4.02
C ARG A 23 7.79 -13.82 3.87
N ASP A 24 6.79 -14.69 3.96
CA ASP A 24 6.97 -16.14 3.92
C ASP A 24 7.15 -16.66 2.48
N ASN A 25 6.64 -15.94 1.47
CA ASN A 25 6.63 -16.38 0.07
C ASN A 25 7.60 -15.61 -0.83
N LEU A 26 8.22 -14.52 -0.34
CA LEU A 26 9.23 -13.78 -1.08
C LEU A 26 10.64 -14.05 -0.53
N PRO A 27 11.69 -13.97 -1.37
CA PRO A 27 13.06 -14.08 -0.92
C PRO A 27 13.40 -13.08 0.20
N GLU A 28 14.34 -13.44 1.08
CA GLU A 28 14.78 -12.57 2.18
C GLU A 28 15.32 -11.21 1.69
N SER A 29 15.90 -11.17 0.49
CA SER A 29 16.33 -9.95 -0.18
C SER A 29 15.19 -8.96 -0.46
N CYS A 30 13.94 -9.41 -0.47
CA CYS A 30 12.77 -8.56 -0.71
C CYS A 30 12.27 -7.88 0.57
N GLN A 31 12.64 -8.36 1.76
CA GLN A 31 12.09 -7.87 3.03
C GLN A 31 12.32 -6.38 3.29
N PRO A 32 13.48 -5.78 2.94
CA PRO A 32 13.71 -4.34 3.12
C PRO A 32 12.74 -3.47 2.32
N TYR A 33 12.09 -4.02 1.30
CA TYR A 33 11.16 -3.29 0.44
C TYR A 33 9.70 -3.33 0.92
N LEU A 34 9.40 -4.06 1.99
CA LEU A 34 8.04 -4.25 2.52
C LEU A 34 7.84 -3.45 3.80
N ASP A 35 6.75 -2.69 3.89
CA ASP A 35 6.34 -2.03 5.14
C ASP A 35 4.82 -2.03 5.32
N ILE A 36 4.35 -1.60 6.49
CA ILE A 36 2.93 -1.51 6.83
C ILE A 36 2.54 -0.17 7.41
N PHE A 37 1.31 0.25 7.13
CA PHE A 37 0.73 1.50 7.62
C PHE A 37 -0.69 1.29 8.14
N HIS A 38 -0.89 1.43 9.45
CA HIS A 38 -2.22 1.33 10.06
C HIS A 38 -2.32 2.13 11.36
N ALA A 39 -3.55 2.39 11.81
CA ALA A 39 -3.84 3.28 12.95
C ALA A 39 -3.12 2.88 14.25
N LEU A 40 -2.98 1.58 14.53
CA LEU A 40 -2.30 1.06 15.74
C LEU A 40 -0.76 1.18 15.73
N ARG A 41 -0.13 1.61 14.62
CA ARG A 41 1.31 1.94 14.64
C ARG A 41 1.53 3.27 15.36
N SER A 42 2.65 3.39 16.07
CA SER A 42 3.05 4.65 16.71
C SER A 42 3.20 5.76 15.65
N THR A 43 3.05 7.02 16.05
CA THR A 43 3.23 8.17 15.14
C THR A 43 4.58 8.12 14.45
N ASN A 44 5.66 7.87 15.19
CA ASN A 44 7.01 7.77 14.61
C ASN A 44 7.12 6.62 13.60
N SER A 45 6.52 5.45 13.89
CA SER A 45 6.51 4.32 12.95
C SER A 45 5.73 4.63 11.67
N LYS A 46 4.63 5.38 11.79
CA LYS A 46 3.84 5.82 10.62
C LYS A 46 4.62 6.81 9.77
N THR A 47 5.28 7.78 10.40
CA THR A 47 6.13 8.76 9.70
C THR A 47 7.29 8.08 8.98
N ASP A 48 8.03 7.20 9.66
CA ASP A 48 9.17 6.48 9.07
C ASP A 48 8.75 5.59 7.87
N ALA A 49 7.64 4.86 7.99
CA ALA A 49 7.12 4.04 6.89
C ALA A 49 6.73 4.89 5.67
N LEU A 50 6.10 6.05 5.88
CA LEU A 50 5.74 6.98 4.82
C LEU A 50 6.98 7.59 4.16
N GLU A 51 7.95 8.05 4.94
CA GLU A 51 9.21 8.62 4.41
C GLU A 51 9.98 7.60 3.58
N LYS A 52 10.10 6.35 4.07
CA LYS A 52 10.73 5.25 3.32
C LYS A 52 10.01 4.97 2.02
N PHE A 53 8.68 4.96 2.04
CA PHE A 53 7.89 4.69 0.84
C PHE A 53 7.98 5.84 -0.17
N GLN A 54 7.88 7.09 0.28
CA GLN A 54 8.07 8.28 -0.55
C GLN A 54 9.45 8.26 -1.23
N GLN A 55 10.51 7.95 -0.49
CA GLN A 55 11.88 7.88 -1.01
C GLN A 55 12.20 6.60 -1.80
N SER A 56 11.21 5.74 -2.08
CA SER A 56 11.39 4.45 -2.76
C SER A 56 12.36 3.48 -2.06
N ARG A 57 12.66 3.71 -0.77
CA ARG A 57 13.43 2.76 0.07
C ARG A 57 12.61 1.52 0.36
N THR A 58 11.31 1.70 0.59
CA THR A 58 10.31 0.62 0.52
C THR A 58 9.56 0.75 -0.80
N LYS A 59 9.17 -0.39 -1.39
CA LYS A 59 8.46 -0.46 -2.68
C LYS A 59 7.04 -0.96 -2.52
N VAL A 60 6.72 -1.67 -1.44
CA VAL A 60 5.38 -2.19 -1.15
C VAL A 60 4.95 -1.73 0.23
N LEU A 61 3.85 -0.99 0.29
CA LEU A 61 3.22 -0.55 1.54
C LEU A 61 1.86 -1.21 1.71
N VAL A 62 1.67 -2.01 2.77
CA VAL A 62 0.38 -2.63 3.08
C VAL A 62 -0.36 -1.76 4.12
N ALA A 63 -1.56 -1.29 3.79
CA ALA A 63 -2.23 -0.26 4.57
C ALA A 63 -3.74 -0.46 4.75
N THR A 64 -4.30 -0.03 5.89
CA THR A 64 -5.76 0.02 6.09
C THR A 64 -6.37 1.35 5.65
N GLU A 65 -5.59 2.42 5.63
CA GLU A 65 -6.09 3.78 5.42
C GLU A 65 -5.10 4.61 4.61
N ALA A 66 -5.65 5.44 3.71
CA ALA A 66 -4.89 6.47 3.00
C ALA A 66 -4.97 7.85 3.68
N ALA A 67 -5.97 8.07 4.55
CA ALA A 67 -6.28 9.39 5.12
C ALA A 67 -5.14 9.95 5.98
N GLY A 68 -4.38 9.07 6.65
CA GLY A 68 -3.20 9.46 7.44
C GLY A 68 -1.90 9.60 6.64
N MET A 69 -1.89 9.34 5.33
CA MET A 69 -0.66 9.29 4.53
C MET A 69 -0.17 10.66 4.03
N GLY A 70 -0.84 11.76 4.37
CA GLY A 70 -0.38 13.11 3.98
C GLY A 70 -0.32 13.29 2.47
N ALA A 71 -1.51 13.37 1.85
CA ALA A 71 -1.86 13.90 0.52
C ALA A 71 -1.04 13.58 -0.76
N ASP A 72 0.28 13.36 -0.78
CA ASP A 72 1.05 13.59 -2.01
C ASP A 72 2.20 12.62 -2.30
N ILE A 73 1.90 11.33 -2.33
CA ILE A 73 2.80 10.34 -2.94
C ILE A 73 2.40 10.23 -4.42
N LEU A 74 3.10 10.97 -5.27
CA LEU A 74 2.73 11.14 -6.68
C LEU A 74 3.13 9.95 -7.55
N ASP A 75 4.15 9.20 -7.14
CA ASP A 75 4.81 8.18 -7.95
C ASP A 75 4.34 6.75 -7.66
N ILE A 76 3.10 6.59 -7.18
CA ILE A 76 2.51 5.25 -7.03
C ILE A 76 2.13 4.72 -8.41
N GLU A 77 2.69 3.57 -8.76
CA GLU A 77 2.43 2.87 -10.02
C GLU A 77 1.27 1.89 -9.87
N HIS A 78 1.22 1.16 -8.76
CA HIS A 78 0.19 0.14 -8.51
C HIS A 78 -0.60 0.39 -7.24
N VAL A 79 -1.92 0.25 -7.33
CA VAL A 79 -2.84 0.14 -6.20
C VAL A 79 -3.51 -1.22 -6.24
N ILE A 80 -3.40 -1.97 -5.16
CA ILE A 80 -4.12 -3.24 -4.96
C ILE A 80 -5.09 -3.05 -3.81
N GLN A 81 -6.36 -3.34 -4.02
CA GLN A 81 -7.36 -3.44 -2.96
C GLN A 81 -7.61 -4.93 -2.69
N PHE A 82 -7.28 -5.39 -1.48
CA PHE A 82 -7.55 -6.75 -1.04
C PHE A 82 -8.85 -6.82 -0.25
N GLY A 83 -9.81 -7.60 -0.77
CA GLY A 83 -11.17 -7.68 -0.27
C GLY A 83 -12.03 -6.51 -0.77
N VAL A 84 -13.35 -6.74 -0.87
CA VAL A 84 -14.29 -5.70 -1.32
C VAL A 84 -14.35 -4.59 -0.27
N PRO A 85 -14.06 -3.32 -0.60
CA PRO A 85 -14.13 -2.23 0.35
C PRO A 85 -15.58 -1.94 0.75
N SER A 86 -15.77 -1.16 1.82
CA SER A 86 -17.10 -0.81 2.33
C SER A 86 -17.98 -0.06 1.33
N SER A 87 -17.38 0.61 0.35
CA SER A 87 -18.08 1.27 -0.75
C SER A 87 -17.23 1.41 -2.00
N LEU A 88 -17.89 1.63 -3.13
CA LEU A 88 -17.23 1.99 -4.39
C LEU A 88 -16.45 3.31 -4.28
N GLU A 89 -16.91 4.25 -3.45
CA GLU A 89 -16.23 5.51 -3.21
C GLU A 89 -14.86 5.27 -2.55
N VAL A 90 -14.81 4.42 -1.53
CA VAL A 90 -13.54 4.03 -0.88
C VAL A 90 -12.60 3.38 -1.89
N TRP A 91 -13.10 2.49 -2.75
CA TRP A 91 -12.30 1.93 -3.85
C TRP A 91 -11.75 3.02 -4.76
N THR A 92 -12.61 3.92 -5.24
CA THR A 92 -12.25 4.97 -6.21
C THR A 92 -11.20 5.93 -5.64
N GLN A 93 -11.35 6.34 -4.38
CA GLN A 93 -10.37 7.18 -3.69
C GLN A 93 -9.01 6.50 -3.52
N ARG A 94 -9.02 5.18 -3.24
CA ARG A 94 -7.79 4.36 -3.11
C ARG A 94 -7.13 4.16 -4.47
N ALA A 95 -7.88 3.78 -5.49
CA ALA A 95 -7.40 3.60 -6.86
C ALA A 95 -6.79 4.88 -7.43
N GLY A 96 -7.40 6.05 -7.16
CA GLY A 96 -6.89 7.37 -7.55
C GLY A 96 -5.60 7.82 -6.84
N ARG A 97 -4.97 6.94 -6.03
CA ARG A 97 -3.63 7.17 -5.49
C ARG A 97 -2.53 6.85 -6.51
N ALA A 98 -2.79 5.98 -7.48
CA ALA A 98 -1.85 5.73 -8.57
C ALA A 98 -2.02 6.74 -9.71
N GLY A 99 -0.99 6.85 -10.56
CA GLY A 99 -1.09 7.55 -11.84
C GLY A 99 -1.16 9.07 -11.74
N ARG A 100 -0.54 9.65 -10.71
CA ARG A 100 -0.50 11.12 -10.51
C ARG A 100 0.66 11.80 -11.25
N MET A 101 1.60 11.04 -11.82
CA MET A 101 2.67 11.58 -12.66
C MET A 101 2.35 11.40 -14.15
N PRO A 102 2.68 12.40 -15.00
CA PRO A 102 2.58 12.25 -16.45
C PRO A 102 3.49 11.10 -16.92
N HIS A 103 3.03 10.35 -17.92
CA HIS A 103 3.74 9.21 -18.52
C HIS A 103 3.95 7.98 -17.61
N VAL A 104 3.34 7.92 -16.43
CA VAL A 104 3.28 6.69 -15.62
C VAL A 104 2.03 5.91 -15.98
N GLN A 105 2.21 4.66 -16.43
CA GLN A 105 1.10 3.74 -16.56
C GLN A 105 0.75 3.18 -15.17
N ALA A 106 -0.41 3.56 -14.67
CA ALA A 106 -0.91 3.08 -13.39
C ALA A 106 -1.81 1.86 -13.54
N HIS A 107 -1.70 0.92 -12.60
CA HIS A 107 -2.62 -0.22 -12.50
C HIS A 107 -3.33 -0.21 -11.15
N ALA A 108 -4.65 -0.27 -11.19
CA ALA A 108 -5.50 -0.43 -10.02
C ALA A 108 -6.22 -1.78 -10.09
N VAL A 109 -6.00 -2.65 -9.11
CA VAL A 109 -6.55 -4.01 -9.06
C VAL A 109 -7.39 -4.18 -7.80
N LEU A 110 -8.63 -4.64 -7.95
CA LEU A 110 -9.46 -5.09 -6.84
C LEU A 110 -9.46 -6.62 -6.82
N LEU A 111 -8.93 -7.20 -5.75
CA LEU A 111 -8.96 -8.64 -5.49
C LEU A 111 -10.16 -8.95 -4.60
N ALA A 112 -11.24 -9.44 -5.21
CA ALA A 112 -12.40 -9.91 -4.49
C ALA A 112 -12.13 -11.32 -3.96
N GLU A 113 -12.30 -11.52 -2.65
CA GLU A 113 -12.32 -12.85 -2.05
C GLU A 113 -13.53 -13.63 -2.59
N ARG A 114 -13.38 -14.96 -2.75
CA ARG A 114 -14.47 -15.86 -3.14
C ARG A 114 -15.33 -16.23 -1.93
#